data_AF-A0A5B2U508-F1
#
_entry.id   AF-A0A5B2U508-F1
#
_cell.length_a   1.000
_cell.length_b   1.000
_cell.length_c   1.000
_cell.angle_alpha   90.00
_cell.angle_beta   90.00
_cell.angle_gamma   90.00
#
_symmetry.space_group_name_H-M   'P 1'
#
loop_
_entity.id
_entity.type
_entity.pdbx_description
1 polymer ?
#
loop_
_entity_poly.entity_id
_entity_poly.type
_entity_poly.pdbx_seq_one_letter_code
_entity_poly.pdbx_strand_id
1 'polypeptide(L)'
;MRQSTVIFFVLFFTALSYGQTTRYVYETLVNPDSINLVSMKSERTFLDVKGDRSLFISESKLTRDSLFTALRSEMKENKKEEKDFSKQEGRKHFEPTFFEYFITKSIPDQKVYYYEKEAGKQIYYQEDRPVKWEITDVVEKQNGYSSQKAVTEFGGRIWTAWFTKEIPVSDGPYKFSGLPGLIVKLEDDKGDYKFDLVKKITVKNAFEEQINSDAKQSTRINFHGDKAALELEFGKNRKTMAGNIGAGNMNAGGGRHGGGMNGGGMRGGGHGGGGMHRGGMGGESQSSPMPQGSPADVPSFTNTAQNPIELK
;
A
#
# COMPACT_ATOMS: atom_id res chain seq x y z
N MET A 1 33.38 -28.13 -36.87
CA MET A 1 33.40 -26.71 -36.43
C MET A 1 32.10 -25.97 -36.73
N ARG A 2 31.54 -25.99 -37.96
CA ARG A 2 30.29 -25.26 -38.28
C ARG A 2 29.05 -25.63 -37.44
N GLN A 3 28.82 -26.91 -37.11
CA GLN A 3 27.66 -27.33 -36.32
C GLN A 3 27.75 -26.89 -34.84
N SER A 4 28.94 -26.96 -34.23
CA SER A 4 29.19 -26.53 -32.86
C SER A 4 28.96 -25.02 -32.67
N THR A 5 29.31 -24.22 -33.67
CA THR A 5 29.08 -22.77 -33.66
C THR A 5 27.59 -22.43 -33.79
N VAL A 6 26.84 -23.15 -34.64
CA VAL A 6 25.38 -22.94 -34.77
C VAL A 6 24.65 -23.29 -33.48
N ILE A 7 25.01 -24.40 -32.82
CA ILE A 7 24.43 -24.79 -31.52
C ILE A 7 24.72 -23.73 -30.46
N PHE A 8 25.95 -23.18 -30.43
CA PHE A 8 26.30 -22.10 -29.51
C PHE A 8 25.49 -20.83 -29.78
N PHE A 9 25.30 -20.42 -31.04
CA PHE A 9 24.46 -19.27 -31.38
C PHE A 9 22.98 -19.47 -31.05
N VAL A 10 22.43 -20.69 -31.23
CA VAL A 10 21.04 -21.02 -30.84
C VAL A 10 20.87 -21.04 -29.31
N LEU A 11 21.83 -21.60 -28.57
CA LEU A 11 21.84 -21.55 -27.10
C LEU A 11 22.02 -20.13 -26.56
N PHE A 12 22.81 -19.30 -27.24
CA PHE A 12 23.02 -17.91 -26.86
C PHE A 12 21.78 -17.04 -27.15
N PHE A 13 21.09 -17.26 -28.28
CA PHE A 13 19.86 -16.53 -28.61
C PHE A 13 18.67 -16.91 -27.72
N THR A 14 18.57 -18.18 -27.32
CA THR A 14 17.57 -18.63 -26.34
C THR A 14 17.84 -18.01 -24.97
N ALA A 15 19.09 -17.95 -24.51
CA ALA A 15 19.46 -17.31 -23.25
C ALA A 15 19.11 -15.81 -23.19
N LEU A 16 19.28 -15.07 -24.29
CA LEU A 16 18.93 -13.64 -24.36
C LEU A 16 17.41 -13.38 -24.30
N SER A 17 16.59 -14.36 -24.69
CA SER A 17 15.13 -14.24 -24.67
C SER A 17 14.54 -14.47 -23.27
N TYR A 18 15.18 -15.29 -22.42
CA TYR A 18 14.71 -15.59 -21.05
C TYR A 18 14.77 -14.38 -20.09
N GLY A 19 15.50 -13.32 -20.46
CA GLY A 19 15.67 -12.13 -19.61
C GLY A 19 14.63 -11.02 -19.81
N GLN A 20 13.84 -11.05 -20.89
CA GLN A 20 12.93 -9.94 -21.22
C GLN A 20 11.61 -10.06 -20.46
N THR A 21 11.13 -8.93 -19.96
CA THR A 21 9.81 -8.82 -19.34
C THR A 21 8.84 -8.20 -20.34
N THR A 22 7.71 -8.85 -20.55
CA THR A 22 6.60 -8.30 -21.35
C THR A 22 5.61 -7.67 -20.38
N ARG A 23 5.35 -6.37 -20.54
CA ARG A 23 4.39 -5.62 -19.74
C ARG A 23 3.11 -5.40 -20.52
N TYR A 24 2.01 -5.86 -19.95
CA TYR A 24 0.65 -5.56 -20.40
C TYR A 24 0.11 -4.44 -19.52
N VAL A 25 -0.23 -3.31 -20.15
CA VAL A 25 -0.73 -2.12 -19.46
C VAL A 25 -2.24 -2.11 -19.54
N TYR A 26 -2.90 -2.08 -18.38
CA TYR A 26 -4.35 -1.98 -18.26
C TYR A 26 -4.74 -0.59 -17.76
N GLU A 27 -5.81 -0.04 -18.32
CA GLU A 27 -6.57 1.04 -17.70
C GLU A 27 -7.54 0.37 -16.72
N THR A 28 -7.49 0.76 -15.44
CA THR A 28 -8.30 0.16 -14.39
C THR A 28 -9.26 1.19 -13.82
N LEU A 29 -10.55 0.91 -13.94
CA LEU A 29 -11.61 1.75 -13.39
C LEU A 29 -12.14 1.12 -12.11
N VAL A 30 -12.27 1.93 -11.06
CA VAL A 30 -12.77 1.54 -9.74
C VAL A 30 -13.89 2.47 -9.30
N ASN A 31 -15.02 1.90 -8.88
CA ASN A 31 -16.07 2.60 -8.15
C ASN A 31 -15.78 2.55 -6.64
N PRO A 32 -15.34 3.66 -6.01
CA PRO A 32 -15.04 3.67 -4.59
C PRO A 32 -16.30 3.55 -3.71
N ASP A 33 -17.47 3.96 -4.22
CA ASP A 33 -18.73 3.99 -3.48
C ASP A 33 -19.81 3.24 -4.29
N SER A 34 -20.08 1.97 -3.98
CA SER A 34 -21.10 1.17 -4.69
C SER A 34 -22.54 1.68 -4.52
N ILE A 35 -22.78 2.64 -3.60
CA ILE A 35 -24.10 3.21 -3.29
C ILE A 35 -24.33 4.54 -4.03
N ASN A 36 -23.28 5.21 -4.51
CA ASN A 36 -23.37 6.45 -5.27
C ASN A 36 -22.77 6.25 -6.66
N LEU A 37 -23.43 6.75 -7.70
CA LEU A 37 -22.88 6.85 -9.06
C LEU A 37 -21.77 7.91 -9.14
N VAL A 38 -20.80 7.85 -8.23
CA VAL A 38 -19.60 8.69 -8.27
C VAL A 38 -18.85 8.36 -9.55
N SER A 39 -18.22 9.38 -10.14
CA SER A 39 -17.30 9.19 -11.27
C SER A 39 -16.29 8.08 -10.95
N MET A 40 -16.28 7.03 -11.77
CA MET A 40 -15.27 5.97 -11.71
C MET A 40 -13.88 6.61 -11.62
N LYS A 41 -13.09 6.16 -10.66
CA LYS A 41 -11.69 6.59 -10.55
C LYS A 41 -10.85 5.68 -11.43
N SER A 42 -9.92 6.26 -12.17
CA SER A 42 -9.02 5.50 -13.05
C SER A 42 -7.61 5.48 -12.51
N GLU A 43 -6.96 4.33 -12.61
CA GLU A 43 -5.51 4.21 -12.50
C GLU A 43 -4.96 3.17 -13.47
N ARG A 44 -3.67 3.25 -13.78
CA ARG A 44 -3.00 2.25 -14.59
C ARG A 44 -2.45 1.12 -13.74
N THR A 45 -2.68 -0.10 -14.21
CA THR A 45 -2.08 -1.29 -13.63
C THR A 45 -1.25 -2.02 -14.67
N PHE A 46 -0.20 -2.68 -14.21
CA PHE A 46 0.71 -3.45 -15.03
C PHE A 46 0.57 -4.93 -14.70
N LEU A 47 0.53 -5.75 -15.73
CA LEU A 47 0.79 -7.18 -15.65
C LEU A 47 2.10 -7.45 -16.36
N ASP A 48 3.15 -7.68 -15.58
CA ASP A 48 4.47 -8.01 -16.08
C ASP A 48 4.66 -9.51 -16.12
N VAL A 49 4.95 -10.05 -17.30
CA VAL A 49 5.18 -11.49 -17.53
C VAL A 49 6.64 -11.71 -17.87
N LYS A 50 7.29 -12.62 -17.14
CA LYS A 50 8.68 -13.01 -17.32
C LYS A 50 8.84 -14.51 -17.10
N GLY A 51 9.07 -15.23 -18.20
CA GLY A 51 9.07 -16.70 -18.18
C GLY A 51 7.72 -17.22 -17.68
N ASP A 52 7.78 -18.12 -16.69
CA ASP A 52 6.61 -18.81 -16.14
C ASP A 52 5.92 -18.08 -14.99
N ARG A 53 6.22 -16.79 -14.81
CA ARG A 53 5.70 -15.98 -13.70
C ARG A 53 5.18 -14.64 -14.17
N SER A 54 4.28 -14.08 -13.38
CA SER A 54 3.82 -12.71 -13.56
C SER A 54 3.69 -11.91 -12.28
N LEU A 55 3.66 -10.59 -12.44
CA LEU A 55 3.50 -9.58 -11.39
C LEU A 55 2.40 -8.60 -11.81
N PHE A 56 1.36 -8.49 -11.00
CA PHE A 56 0.33 -7.47 -11.12
C PHE A 56 0.55 -6.38 -10.07
N ILE A 57 0.61 -5.12 -10.49
CA ILE A 57 0.88 -3.96 -9.63
C ILE A 57 0.33 -2.65 -10.22
N SER A 58 -0.06 -1.68 -9.38
CA SER A 58 -0.37 -0.32 -9.84
C SER A 58 0.89 0.42 -10.31
N GLU A 59 0.77 1.24 -11.35
CA GLU A 59 1.83 2.16 -11.80
C GLU A 59 2.23 3.14 -10.68
N SER A 60 1.25 3.71 -9.97
CA SER A 60 1.48 4.63 -8.85
C SER A 60 2.23 3.96 -7.70
N LYS A 61 1.88 2.70 -7.39
CA LYS A 61 2.62 1.92 -6.38
C LYS A 61 4.06 1.64 -6.83
N LEU A 62 4.24 1.13 -8.05
CA LEU A 62 5.56 0.76 -8.55
C LEU A 62 6.51 1.98 -8.60
N THR A 63 6.01 3.12 -9.07
CA THR A 63 6.79 4.37 -9.14
C THR A 63 7.15 4.88 -7.75
N ARG A 64 6.21 4.83 -6.80
CA ARG A 64 6.47 5.21 -5.41
C ARG A 64 7.51 4.30 -4.75
N ASP A 65 7.35 2.98 -4.81
CA ASP A 65 8.25 2.02 -4.17
C ASP A 65 9.67 2.09 -4.79
N SER A 66 9.76 2.31 -6.11
CA SER A 66 11.04 2.53 -6.80
C SER A 66 11.74 3.81 -6.34
N LEU A 67 11.01 4.93 -6.23
CA LEU A 67 11.58 6.20 -5.76
C LEU A 67 12.05 6.12 -4.31
N PHE A 68 11.28 5.49 -3.43
CA PHE A 68 11.69 5.29 -2.04
C PHE A 68 12.93 4.40 -1.92
N THR A 69 13.05 3.39 -2.78
CA THR A 69 14.24 2.52 -2.78
C THR A 69 15.49 3.30 -3.20
N ALA A 70 15.41 4.07 -4.28
CA ALA A 70 16.52 4.92 -4.74
C ALA A 70 16.95 5.94 -3.67
N LEU A 71 15.99 6.62 -3.05
CA LEU A 71 16.26 7.58 -1.96
C LEU A 71 16.92 6.91 -0.75
N ARG A 72 16.47 5.70 -0.37
CA ARG A 72 17.07 4.94 0.74
C ARG A 72 18.50 4.49 0.44
N SER A 73 18.81 4.11 -0.80
CA SER A 73 20.19 3.77 -1.17
C SER A 73 21.11 4.99 -1.09
N GLU A 74 20.66 6.16 -1.55
CA GLU A 74 21.43 7.41 -1.47
C GLU A 74 21.68 7.84 -0.01
N MET A 75 20.68 7.70 0.86
CA MET A 75 20.83 7.99 2.30
C MET A 75 21.78 7.04 3.02
N LYS A 76 21.88 5.77 2.61
CA LYS A 76 22.83 4.80 3.20
C LYS A 76 24.28 5.10 2.82
N GLU A 77 24.52 5.67 1.64
CA GLU A 77 25.86 6.12 1.23
C GLU A 77 26.27 7.43 1.94
N ASN A 78 25.34 8.36 2.13
CA ASN A 78 25.60 9.65 2.77
C ASN A 78 25.20 9.65 4.26
N LYS A 79 26.06 9.11 5.13
CA LYS A 79 25.89 8.99 6.61
C LYS A 79 25.69 10.30 7.41
N LYS A 80 25.28 11.43 6.83
CA LYS A 80 25.33 12.73 7.54
C LYS A 80 24.09 13.63 7.56
N GLU A 81 22.97 13.26 6.97
CA GLU A 81 21.79 14.15 7.00
C GLU A 81 20.50 13.40 7.35
N GLU A 82 20.48 12.78 8.52
CA GLU A 82 19.28 12.15 9.10
C GLU A 82 18.23 13.18 9.58
N LYS A 83 18.59 14.47 9.64
CA LYS A 83 17.84 15.47 10.44
C LYS A 83 17.11 16.57 9.67
N ASP A 84 17.37 16.76 8.37
CA ASP A 84 16.75 17.87 7.61
C ASP A 84 15.77 17.44 6.50
N PHE A 85 15.66 16.15 6.18
CA PHE A 85 14.81 15.71 5.06
C PHE A 85 13.31 15.55 5.37
N SER A 86 12.90 15.58 6.64
CA SER A 86 11.47 15.64 6.99
C SER A 86 10.81 16.97 6.62
N LYS A 87 11.60 17.98 6.21
CA LYS A 87 11.10 19.29 5.75
C LYS A 87 11.20 19.50 4.25
N GLN A 88 11.92 18.64 3.54
CA GLN A 88 11.94 18.62 2.07
C GLN A 88 10.95 17.57 1.55
N GLU A 89 9.77 17.52 2.18
CA GLU A 89 8.55 16.97 1.58
C GLU A 89 8.17 17.85 0.38
N GLY A 90 8.99 17.77 -0.67
CA GLY A 90 8.55 18.10 -2.02
C GLY A 90 7.44 17.13 -2.34
N ARG A 91 6.22 17.58 -2.08
CA ARG A 91 4.94 17.01 -2.49
C ARG A 91 4.99 16.69 -3.99
N LYS A 92 5.63 15.59 -4.39
CA LYS A 92 5.07 14.82 -5.49
C LYS A 92 3.77 14.31 -4.92
N HIS A 93 2.67 14.95 -5.31
CA HIS A 93 1.35 14.38 -5.14
C HIS A 93 1.40 13.02 -5.85
N PHE A 94 1.72 11.98 -5.09
CA PHE A 94 1.53 10.62 -5.56
C PHE A 94 0.03 10.44 -5.63
N GLU A 95 -0.46 10.15 -6.83
CA GLU A 95 -1.87 9.80 -6.99
C GLU A 95 -2.17 8.63 -6.05
N PRO A 96 -3.17 8.76 -5.15
CA PRO A 96 -3.55 7.67 -4.27
C PRO A 96 -3.93 6.46 -5.14
N THR A 97 -3.43 5.28 -4.78
CA THR A 97 -3.71 4.04 -5.50
C THR A 97 -4.77 3.21 -4.77
N PHE A 98 -5.61 2.51 -5.53
CA PHE A 98 -6.53 1.49 -5.00
C PHE A 98 -5.81 0.17 -4.71
N PHE A 99 -4.59 0.03 -5.22
CA PHE A 99 -3.81 -1.20 -5.16
C PHE A 99 -2.49 -0.95 -4.44
N GLU A 100 -2.58 -0.82 -3.11
CA GLU A 100 -1.43 -0.74 -2.19
C GLU A 100 -0.64 -2.06 -2.08
N TYR A 101 -1.16 -3.12 -2.70
CA TYR A 101 -0.59 -4.46 -2.78
C TYR A 101 0.01 -4.76 -4.15
N PHE A 102 0.70 -5.89 -4.26
CA PHE A 102 1.04 -6.51 -5.54
C PHE A 102 0.73 -8.01 -5.49
N ILE A 103 0.52 -8.61 -6.66
CA ILE A 103 0.19 -10.03 -6.80
C ILE A 103 1.23 -10.68 -7.68
N THR A 104 1.75 -11.84 -7.27
CA THR A 104 2.59 -12.66 -8.15
C THR A 104 1.90 -13.97 -8.47
N LYS A 105 2.12 -14.48 -9.68
CA LYS A 105 1.52 -15.73 -10.14
C LYS A 105 2.58 -16.68 -10.69
N SER A 106 2.45 -17.96 -10.38
CA SER A 106 3.08 -19.05 -11.12
C SER A 106 2.09 -19.48 -12.19
N ILE A 107 2.42 -19.23 -13.46
CA ILE A 107 1.51 -19.49 -14.59
C ILE A 107 1.27 -21.01 -14.77
N PRO A 108 2.31 -21.88 -14.76
CA PRO A 108 2.12 -23.32 -14.94
C PRO A 108 1.35 -23.97 -13.79
N ASP A 109 1.63 -23.57 -12.56
CA ASP A 109 1.00 -24.15 -11.36
C ASP A 109 -0.34 -23.48 -11.00
N GLN A 110 -0.70 -22.39 -11.68
CA GLN A 110 -1.82 -21.51 -11.35
C GLN A 110 -1.85 -21.05 -9.88
N LYS A 111 -0.66 -20.90 -9.27
CA LYS A 111 -0.54 -20.41 -7.88
C LYS A 111 -0.54 -18.90 -7.88
N VAL A 112 -1.35 -18.30 -7.01
CA VAL A 112 -1.47 -16.85 -6.85
C VAL A 112 -1.05 -16.47 -5.43
N TYR A 113 -0.19 -15.46 -5.32
CA TYR A 113 0.31 -14.93 -4.05
C TYR A 113 0.01 -13.44 -3.97
N TYR A 114 -0.64 -13.02 -2.89
CA TYR A 114 -0.95 -11.62 -2.61
C TYR A 114 0.03 -11.08 -1.58
N TYR A 115 0.61 -9.91 -1.86
CA TYR A 115 1.61 -9.27 -1.01
C TYR A 115 1.22 -7.83 -0.68
N GLU A 116 1.44 -7.46 0.57
CA GLU A 116 1.25 -6.09 1.05
C GLU A 116 2.38 -5.70 2.01
N LYS A 117 2.58 -4.41 2.22
CA LYS A 117 3.52 -3.88 3.21
C LYS A 117 2.72 -3.24 4.33
N GLU A 118 2.93 -3.68 5.56
CA GLU A 118 2.35 -3.09 6.76
C GLU A 118 3.46 -2.78 7.76
N ALA A 119 3.46 -1.57 8.32
CA ALA A 119 4.44 -1.15 9.32
C ALA A 119 5.91 -1.40 8.92
N GLY A 120 6.22 -1.29 7.62
CA GLY A 120 7.56 -1.54 7.08
C GLY A 120 7.94 -3.02 6.93
N LYS A 121 7.05 -3.96 7.29
CA LYS A 121 7.21 -5.40 7.05
C LYS A 121 6.32 -5.86 5.90
N GLN A 122 6.82 -6.79 5.10
CA GLN A 122 6.02 -7.43 4.07
C GLN A 122 5.20 -8.56 4.69
N ILE A 123 3.93 -8.67 4.32
CA ILE A 123 3.03 -9.75 4.70
C ILE A 123 2.37 -10.31 3.44
N TYR A 124 2.15 -11.62 3.39
CA TYR A 124 1.59 -12.27 2.21
C TYR A 124 0.78 -13.52 2.52
N TYR A 125 -0.06 -13.93 1.57
CA TYR A 125 -0.72 -15.24 1.58
C TYR A 125 -0.77 -15.82 0.18
N GLN A 126 -0.91 -17.15 0.13
CA GLN A 126 -1.29 -17.85 -1.10
C GLN A 126 -2.82 -17.90 -1.19
N GLU A 127 -3.38 -17.51 -2.34
CA GLU A 127 -4.81 -17.66 -2.60
C GLU A 127 -5.19 -19.15 -2.60
N ASP A 128 -6.21 -19.47 -1.82
CA ASP A 128 -6.69 -20.84 -1.60
C ASP A 128 -7.91 -21.19 -2.46
N ARG A 129 -8.57 -20.19 -3.06
CA ARG A 129 -9.74 -20.39 -3.93
C ARG A 129 -9.31 -20.47 -5.39
N PRO A 130 -9.57 -21.60 -6.08
CA PRO A 130 -9.34 -21.69 -7.52
C PRO A 130 -10.39 -20.87 -8.29
N VAL A 131 -9.97 -20.21 -9.36
CA VAL A 131 -10.89 -19.56 -10.31
C VAL A 131 -11.43 -20.62 -11.28
N LYS A 132 -12.75 -20.79 -11.32
CA LYS A 132 -13.41 -21.75 -12.21
C LYS A 132 -14.12 -21.00 -13.34
N TRP A 133 -13.55 -21.05 -14.53
CA TRP A 133 -14.09 -20.37 -15.69
C TRP A 133 -15.15 -21.19 -16.42
N GLU A 134 -16.24 -20.52 -16.77
CA GLU A 134 -17.22 -20.98 -17.74
C GLU A 134 -16.95 -20.26 -19.07
N ILE A 135 -16.27 -20.96 -19.98
CA ILE A 135 -15.98 -20.43 -21.32
C ILE A 135 -17.23 -20.57 -22.18
N THR A 136 -17.62 -19.49 -22.84
CA THR A 136 -18.79 -19.45 -23.73
C THR A 136 -18.36 -19.44 -25.20
N ASP A 137 -19.28 -19.73 -26.12
CA ASP A 137 -19.01 -19.67 -27.57
C ASP A 137 -19.05 -18.24 -28.14
N VAL A 138 -19.30 -17.24 -27.30
CA VAL A 138 -19.36 -15.83 -27.73
C VAL A 138 -17.96 -15.32 -28.02
N VAL A 139 -17.76 -14.85 -29.24
CA VAL A 139 -16.51 -14.25 -29.72
C VAL A 139 -16.79 -12.84 -30.23
N GLU A 140 -16.05 -11.87 -29.72
CA GLU A 140 -16.14 -10.47 -30.11
C GLU A 140 -14.76 -9.83 -30.22
N LYS A 141 -14.70 -8.68 -30.89
CA LYS A 141 -13.47 -7.90 -30.96
C LYS A 141 -13.37 -6.99 -29.74
N GLN A 142 -12.41 -7.26 -28.86
CA GLN A 142 -12.14 -6.47 -27.65
C GLN A 142 -10.70 -5.96 -27.68
N ASN A 143 -10.50 -4.66 -27.44
CA ASN A 143 -9.18 -4.02 -27.40
C ASN A 143 -8.31 -4.30 -28.65
N GLY A 144 -8.94 -4.52 -29.80
CA GLY A 144 -8.29 -4.84 -31.07
C GLY A 144 -8.10 -6.33 -31.37
N TYR A 145 -8.35 -7.23 -30.41
CA TYR A 145 -8.14 -8.68 -30.52
C TYR A 145 -9.44 -9.45 -30.70
N SER A 146 -9.38 -10.56 -31.45
CA SER A 146 -10.46 -11.55 -31.43
C SER A 146 -10.47 -12.24 -30.07
N SER A 147 -11.56 -12.08 -29.32
CA SER A 147 -11.62 -12.45 -27.90
C SER A 147 -12.85 -13.29 -27.61
N GLN A 148 -12.67 -14.35 -26.83
CA GLN A 148 -13.73 -15.24 -26.39
C GLN A 148 -14.18 -14.86 -24.98
N LYS A 149 -15.48 -14.91 -24.72
CA LYS A 149 -16.06 -14.58 -23.41
C LYS A 149 -15.98 -15.78 -22.46
N ALA A 150 -15.58 -15.51 -21.23
CA ALA A 150 -15.68 -16.43 -20.10
C ALA A 150 -16.30 -15.73 -18.88
N VAL A 151 -16.99 -16.49 -18.04
CA VAL A 151 -17.61 -15.99 -16.81
C VAL A 151 -17.11 -16.81 -15.62
N THR A 152 -17.00 -16.19 -14.44
CA THR A 152 -16.67 -16.90 -13.20
C THR A 152 -17.27 -16.19 -12.00
N GLU A 153 -17.48 -16.92 -10.91
CA GLU A 153 -17.78 -16.36 -9.60
C GLU A 153 -16.52 -16.40 -8.73
N PHE A 154 -16.06 -15.23 -8.29
CA PHE A 154 -14.86 -15.11 -7.47
C PHE A 154 -14.96 -13.91 -6.53
N GLY A 155 -14.59 -14.11 -5.25
CA GLY A 155 -14.62 -13.04 -4.26
C GLY A 155 -16.02 -12.47 -4.00
N GLY A 156 -17.08 -13.27 -4.15
CA GLY A 156 -18.47 -12.83 -3.99
C GLY A 156 -18.99 -11.95 -5.13
N ARG A 157 -18.30 -11.92 -6.28
CA ARG A 157 -18.71 -11.18 -7.49
C ARG A 157 -18.75 -12.10 -8.69
N ILE A 158 -19.59 -11.75 -9.66
CA ILE A 158 -19.61 -12.40 -10.97
C ILE A 158 -18.72 -11.57 -11.89
N TRP A 159 -17.75 -12.22 -12.52
CA TRP A 159 -16.78 -11.59 -13.41
C TRP A 159 -17.02 -12.05 -14.83
N THR A 160 -17.03 -11.09 -15.76
CA THR A 160 -16.96 -11.36 -17.20
C THR A 160 -15.55 -11.04 -17.69
N ALA A 161 -14.88 -12.04 -18.26
CA ALA A 161 -13.58 -11.91 -18.89
C ALA A 161 -13.70 -12.10 -20.41
N TRP A 162 -12.94 -11.31 -21.15
CA TRP A 162 -12.68 -11.51 -22.58
C TRP A 162 -11.20 -11.85 -22.75
N PHE A 163 -10.91 -13.03 -23.27
CA PHE A 163 -9.54 -13.50 -23.45
C PHE A 163 -9.22 -13.78 -24.91
N THR A 164 -7.96 -13.59 -25.31
CA THR A 164 -7.52 -13.83 -26.69
C THR A 164 -6.45 -14.91 -26.78
N LYS A 165 -6.65 -15.84 -27.72
CA LYS A 165 -5.67 -16.90 -28.06
C LYS A 165 -4.49 -16.34 -28.87
N GLU A 166 -4.61 -15.13 -29.42
CA GLU A 166 -3.53 -14.46 -30.17
C GLU A 166 -2.32 -14.15 -29.27
N ILE A 167 -2.56 -14.01 -27.97
CA ILE A 167 -1.52 -13.89 -26.95
C ILE A 167 -1.62 -15.14 -26.06
N PRO A 168 -0.84 -16.20 -26.33
CA PRO A 168 -0.97 -17.50 -25.67
C PRO A 168 -0.33 -17.49 -24.27
N VAL A 169 -0.73 -16.54 -23.44
CA VAL A 169 -0.33 -16.39 -22.04
C VAL A 169 -1.56 -16.58 -21.19
N SER A 170 -1.63 -17.67 -20.43
CA SER A 170 -2.78 -18.03 -19.59
C SER A 170 -2.85 -17.18 -18.31
N ASP A 171 -3.05 -15.87 -18.48
CA ASP A 171 -2.96 -14.90 -17.39
C ASP A 171 -3.85 -13.65 -17.63
N GLY A 172 -3.94 -12.77 -16.63
CA GLY A 172 -4.77 -11.57 -16.65
C GLY A 172 -4.51 -10.60 -15.50
N PRO A 173 -5.31 -9.52 -15.38
CA PRO A 173 -5.17 -8.57 -14.28
C PRO A 173 -5.60 -9.19 -12.93
N TYR A 174 -5.15 -8.59 -11.82
CA TYR A 174 -5.45 -9.05 -10.46
C TYR A 174 -5.06 -10.53 -10.24
N LYS A 175 -5.93 -11.31 -9.59
CA LYS A 175 -5.76 -12.74 -9.29
C LYS A 175 -6.20 -13.66 -10.43
N PHE A 176 -6.73 -13.10 -11.52
CA PHE A 176 -7.33 -13.88 -12.60
C PHE A 176 -6.25 -14.45 -13.54
N SER A 177 -6.37 -15.76 -13.80
CA SER A 177 -5.54 -16.55 -14.72
C SER A 177 -6.29 -17.85 -15.09
N GLY A 178 -5.70 -18.69 -15.94
CA GLY A 178 -6.21 -20.04 -16.24
C GLY A 178 -7.09 -20.17 -17.49
N LEU A 179 -7.30 -19.08 -18.24
CA LEU A 179 -7.93 -19.12 -19.57
C LEU A 179 -6.87 -19.43 -20.64
N PRO A 180 -7.24 -20.07 -21.78
CA PRO A 180 -6.29 -20.42 -22.84
C PRO A 180 -5.92 -19.21 -23.70
N GLY A 181 -5.38 -18.17 -23.07
CA GLY A 181 -5.04 -16.88 -23.68
C GLY A 181 -5.08 -15.74 -22.65
N LEU A 182 -4.54 -14.58 -23.04
CA LEU A 182 -4.48 -13.43 -22.15
C LEU A 182 -5.86 -12.79 -22.00
N ILE A 183 -6.26 -12.47 -20.78
CA ILE A 183 -7.45 -11.66 -20.49
C ILE A 183 -7.18 -10.21 -20.94
N VAL A 184 -7.84 -9.77 -22.02
CA VAL A 184 -7.69 -8.40 -22.55
C VAL A 184 -8.71 -7.43 -21.95
N LYS A 185 -9.84 -7.95 -21.46
CA LYS A 185 -10.84 -7.16 -20.74
C LYS A 185 -11.44 -7.99 -19.61
N LEU A 186 -11.66 -7.37 -18.46
CA LEU A 186 -12.28 -7.99 -17.29
C LEU A 186 -13.17 -6.96 -16.58
N GLU A 187 -14.40 -7.32 -16.27
CA GLU A 187 -15.30 -6.46 -15.49
C GLU A 187 -16.20 -7.29 -14.57
N ASP A 188 -16.58 -6.72 -13.42
CA ASP A 188 -17.59 -7.32 -12.56
C ASP A 188 -19.01 -6.96 -13.04
N ASP A 189 -20.00 -7.75 -12.61
CA ASP A 189 -21.41 -7.62 -12.97
C ASP A 189 -22.02 -6.27 -12.56
N LYS A 190 -21.48 -5.66 -11.50
CA LYS A 190 -21.91 -4.35 -10.99
C LYS A 190 -21.22 -3.18 -11.70
N GLY A 191 -20.16 -3.44 -12.47
CA GLY A 191 -19.34 -2.42 -13.10
C GLY A 191 -18.53 -1.58 -12.12
N ASP A 192 -18.36 -2.04 -10.87
CA ASP A 192 -17.51 -1.41 -9.86
C ASP A 192 -16.02 -1.55 -10.22
N TYR A 193 -15.65 -2.58 -10.96
CA TYR A 193 -14.27 -2.83 -11.40
C TYR A 193 -14.22 -3.16 -12.86
N LYS A 194 -13.35 -2.46 -13.59
CA LYS A 194 -13.06 -2.75 -15.00
C LYS A 194 -11.56 -2.69 -15.24
N PHE A 195 -11.05 -3.65 -16.00
CA PHE A 195 -9.67 -3.71 -16.46
C PHE A 195 -9.67 -3.85 -17.97
N ASP A 196 -9.16 -2.86 -18.67
CA ASP A 196 -9.11 -2.82 -20.13
C ASP A 196 -7.66 -2.76 -20.60
N LEU A 197 -7.23 -3.75 -21.39
CA LEU A 197 -5.88 -3.78 -21.96
C LEU A 197 -5.70 -2.61 -22.93
N VAL A 198 -4.71 -1.78 -22.66
CA VAL A 198 -4.38 -0.61 -23.48
C VAL A 198 -3.26 -0.94 -24.47
N LYS A 199 -2.19 -1.56 -23.97
CA LYS A 199 -1.01 -1.86 -24.81
C LYS A 199 -0.12 -2.94 -24.22
N LYS A 200 0.67 -3.54 -25.10
CA LYS A 200 1.78 -4.45 -24.79
C LYS A 200 3.10 -3.72 -25.06
N ILE A 201 4.03 -3.73 -24.11
CA ILE A 201 5.39 -3.19 -24.28
C ILE A 201 6.43 -4.17 -23.75
N THR A 202 7.63 -4.14 -24.31
CA THR A 202 8.79 -4.88 -23.78
C THR A 202 9.62 -3.97 -22.90
N VAL A 203 9.95 -4.43 -21.70
CA VAL A 203 10.67 -3.65 -20.71
C VAL A 203 11.92 -4.40 -20.24
N LYS A 204 13.03 -3.68 -20.17
CA LYS A 204 14.30 -4.19 -19.64
C LYS A 204 14.30 -3.87 -18.13
N ASN A 205 14.29 -4.90 -17.28
CA ASN A 205 14.38 -4.81 -15.81
C ASN A 205 13.09 -4.33 -15.06
N ALA A 206 11.90 -4.66 -15.55
CA ALA A 206 10.65 -4.24 -14.92
C ALA A 206 10.14 -5.14 -13.77
N PHE A 207 10.71 -6.33 -13.62
CA PHE A 207 10.17 -7.39 -12.75
C PHE A 207 10.89 -7.46 -11.40
N GLU A 208 10.81 -6.44 -10.55
CA GLU A 208 11.62 -6.45 -9.32
C GLU A 208 10.91 -5.81 -8.11
N GLU A 209 9.63 -6.16 -7.85
CA GLU A 209 9.20 -6.15 -6.46
C GLU A 209 9.91 -7.29 -5.72
N GLN A 210 10.84 -6.93 -4.86
CA GLN A 210 11.61 -7.90 -4.09
C GLN A 210 10.74 -8.48 -2.99
N ILE A 211 10.60 -9.81 -2.98
CA ILE A 211 9.99 -10.51 -1.84
C ILE A 211 11.04 -10.54 -0.73
N ASN A 212 10.78 -9.80 0.34
CA ASN A 212 11.69 -9.79 1.49
C ASN A 212 11.76 -11.18 2.14
N SER A 213 12.95 -11.61 2.54
CA SER A 213 13.16 -12.91 3.19
C SER A 213 12.49 -13.00 4.56
N ASP A 214 12.24 -11.85 5.20
CA ASP A 214 11.53 -11.73 6.46
C ASP A 214 9.99 -11.60 6.30
N ALA A 215 9.47 -11.73 5.08
CA ALA A 215 8.05 -11.54 4.82
C ALA A 215 7.21 -12.52 5.64
N LYS A 216 6.24 -11.98 6.40
CA LYS A 216 5.33 -12.77 7.22
C LYS A 216 4.33 -13.50 6.31
N GLN A 217 4.38 -14.83 6.32
CA GLN A 217 3.34 -15.64 5.69
C GLN A 217 2.10 -15.69 6.59
N SER A 218 0.93 -15.50 6.00
CA SER A 218 -0.40 -15.57 6.60
C SER A 218 -1.29 -16.53 5.79
N THR A 219 -2.50 -16.77 6.28
CA THR A 219 -3.61 -17.29 5.46
C THR A 219 -4.45 -16.12 4.93
N ARG A 220 -5.23 -16.36 3.87
CA ARG A 220 -6.20 -15.37 3.36
C ARG A 220 -7.19 -14.91 4.45
N ILE A 221 -7.70 -15.86 5.24
CA ILE A 221 -8.70 -15.62 6.29
C ILE A 221 -8.11 -14.76 7.42
N ASN A 222 -6.89 -15.06 7.85
CA ASN A 222 -6.26 -14.36 8.98
C ASN A 222 -5.56 -13.06 8.57
N PHE A 223 -5.43 -12.79 7.27
CA PHE A 223 -4.59 -11.72 6.73
C PHE A 223 -4.84 -10.35 7.37
N HIS A 224 -6.11 -9.95 7.52
CA HIS A 224 -6.45 -8.68 8.16
C HIS A 224 -6.09 -8.63 9.66
N GLY A 225 -6.29 -9.73 10.38
CA GLY A 225 -5.92 -9.83 11.79
C GLY A 225 -4.41 -9.79 11.98
N ASP A 226 -3.68 -10.51 11.13
CA ASP A 226 -2.22 -10.54 11.13
C ASP A 226 -1.60 -9.19 10.75
N LYS A 227 -2.24 -8.46 9.82
CA LYS A 227 -1.89 -7.08 9.45
C LYS A 227 -2.08 -6.14 10.65
N ALA A 228 -3.24 -6.16 11.29
CA ALA A 228 -3.50 -5.34 12.48
C ALA A 228 -2.52 -5.64 13.62
N ALA A 229 -2.13 -6.90 13.81
CA ALA A 229 -1.12 -7.27 14.80
C ALA A 229 0.25 -6.64 14.50
N LEU A 230 0.70 -6.62 13.24
CA LEU A 230 1.95 -5.98 12.84
C LEU A 230 1.95 -4.47 13.13
N GLU A 231 0.84 -3.79 12.84
CA GLU A 231 0.69 -2.36 13.13
C GLU A 231 0.76 -2.08 14.64
N LEU A 232 0.07 -2.90 15.46
CA LEU A 232 0.11 -2.78 16.92
C LEU A 232 1.51 -3.02 17.50
N GLU A 233 2.23 -4.02 16.99
CA GLU A 233 3.63 -4.30 17.39
C GLU A 233 4.54 -3.12 17.07
N PHE A 234 4.40 -2.54 15.88
CA PHE A 234 5.18 -1.39 15.46
C PHE A 234 4.88 -0.15 16.32
N GLY A 235 3.61 0.10 16.64
CA GLY A 235 3.19 1.17 17.54
C GLY A 235 3.78 1.04 18.95
N LYS A 236 3.84 -0.17 19.51
CA LYS A 236 4.49 -0.45 20.80
C LYS A 236 6.00 -0.17 20.75
N ASN A 237 6.67 -0.66 19.71
CA ASN A 237 8.12 -0.48 19.53
C ASN A 237 8.50 1.00 19.32
N ARG A 238 7.65 1.77 18.65
CA ARG A 238 7.87 3.22 18.50
C ARG A 238 7.75 3.96 19.84
N LYS A 239 6.76 3.59 20.67
CA LYS A 239 6.58 4.18 22.01
C LYS A 239 7.74 3.85 22.95
N THR A 240 8.25 2.61 22.91
CA THR A 240 9.42 2.22 23.72
C THR A 240 10.69 2.94 23.26
N MET A 241 10.92 3.08 21.94
CA MET A 241 12.05 3.89 21.43
C MET A 241 11.95 5.37 21.83
N ALA A 242 10.75 5.98 21.74
CA ALA A 242 10.55 7.37 22.14
C ALA A 242 10.76 7.57 23.66
N GLY A 243 10.30 6.63 24.49
CA GLY A 243 10.53 6.63 25.94
C GLY A 243 12.01 6.50 26.31
N ASN A 244 12.79 5.73 25.54
CA ASN A 244 14.23 5.55 25.77
C ASN A 244 15.06 6.79 25.38
N ILE A 245 14.58 7.60 24.42
CA ILE A 245 15.19 8.89 24.08
C ILE A 245 14.84 9.97 25.12
N GLY A 246 13.64 9.90 25.73
CA GLY A 246 13.21 10.81 26.81
C GLY A 246 13.87 10.56 28.17
N ALA A 247 14.39 9.35 28.42
CA ALA A 247 15.07 9.00 29.68
C ALA A 247 16.59 9.30 29.68
N GLY A 248 17.11 9.93 28.61
CA GLY A 248 18.55 10.20 28.45
C GLY A 248 19.06 11.54 29.01
N ASN A 249 18.23 12.35 29.69
CA ASN A 249 18.70 13.66 30.19
C ASN A 249 18.10 14.14 31.52
N MET A 250 17.95 13.25 32.49
CA MET A 250 17.78 13.66 33.90
C MET A 250 18.54 12.68 34.80
N ASN A 251 19.84 12.90 34.99
CA ASN A 251 20.53 12.88 36.29
C ASN A 251 22.06 12.83 36.13
N ALA A 252 22.71 14.00 36.19
CA ALA A 252 24.12 14.12 36.59
C ALA A 252 24.35 15.53 37.17
N GLY A 253 23.85 15.74 38.38
CA GLY A 253 24.00 17.00 39.12
C GLY A 253 24.06 16.79 40.62
N GLY A 254 24.86 15.81 41.06
CA GLY A 254 25.12 15.54 42.48
C GLY A 254 26.46 16.10 42.93
N GLY A 255 26.42 17.20 43.69
CA GLY A 255 27.42 17.48 44.73
C GLY A 255 28.21 18.77 44.61
N ARG A 256 27.84 19.80 45.37
CA ARG A 256 28.78 20.61 46.16
C ARG A 256 28.07 21.39 47.28
N HIS A 257 28.62 21.24 48.48
CA HIS A 257 28.28 21.91 49.74
C HIS A 257 28.30 23.45 49.65
N GLY A 258 27.51 24.09 50.52
CA GLY A 258 27.83 25.44 50.99
C GLY A 258 26.68 26.24 51.60
N GLY A 259 26.44 26.07 52.91
CA GLY A 259 26.13 27.14 53.90
C GLY A 259 24.86 27.99 53.79
N GLY A 260 24.14 28.12 54.93
CA GLY A 260 23.27 29.28 55.16
C GLY A 260 22.09 29.02 56.11
N MET A 261 22.29 29.33 57.40
CA MET A 261 21.26 29.34 58.45
C MET A 261 20.37 30.59 58.37
N ASN A 262 19.07 30.42 58.65
CA ASN A 262 18.13 31.30 59.40
C ASN A 262 16.70 30.99 58.90
N GLY A 263 15.64 30.86 59.72
CA GLY A 263 15.42 31.17 61.12
C GLY A 263 13.98 31.67 61.28
N GLY A 264 13.16 31.01 62.12
CA GLY A 264 11.83 31.46 62.61
C GLY A 264 10.66 31.29 61.62
N GLY A 265 9.43 30.96 62.00
CA GLY A 265 8.77 30.72 63.29
C GLY A 265 7.24 30.77 63.10
N MET A 266 6.50 29.98 63.88
CA MET A 266 5.09 30.14 64.34
C MET A 266 3.94 30.30 63.31
N ARG A 267 2.94 29.38 63.24
CA ARG A 267 1.74 29.12 64.10
C ARG A 267 0.52 30.05 63.85
N GLY A 268 -0.65 29.41 63.66
CA GLY A 268 -2.02 29.94 63.89
C GLY A 268 -2.65 30.63 62.67
N GLY A 269 -3.94 30.53 62.31
CA GLY A 269 -5.14 30.01 62.98
C GLY A 269 -6.31 31.00 62.72
N GLY A 270 -7.52 30.50 62.40
CA GLY A 270 -8.82 31.21 62.48
C GLY A 270 -9.19 32.11 61.29
N HIS A 271 -10.27 31.83 60.54
CA HIS A 271 -11.70 32.16 60.77
C HIS A 271 -12.09 33.65 60.62
N GLY A 272 -13.05 33.91 59.72
CA GLY A 272 -14.25 34.71 60.05
C GLY A 272 -14.43 36.08 59.37
N GLY A 273 -15.57 36.23 58.69
CA GLY A 273 -16.31 37.49 58.46
C GLY A 273 -15.78 38.37 57.31
N GLY A 274 -16.56 38.80 56.32
CA GLY A 274 -17.93 39.28 56.37
C GLY A 274 -17.92 40.82 56.29
N GLY A 275 -18.29 41.39 55.15
CA GLY A 275 -18.34 42.85 54.98
C GLY A 275 -18.75 43.28 53.57
N MET A 276 -20.03 43.58 53.40
CA MET A 276 -20.61 44.22 52.22
C MET A 276 -20.31 45.72 52.21
N HIS A 277 -20.01 46.31 51.05
CA HIS A 277 -20.38 47.69 50.74
C HIS A 277 -20.55 47.91 49.22
N ARG A 278 -21.45 48.84 48.91
CA ARG A 278 -22.25 49.02 47.69
C ARG A 278 -21.85 50.32 46.97
N GLY A 279 -21.93 50.31 45.64
CA GLY A 279 -21.96 51.48 44.75
C GLY A 279 -20.70 51.60 43.88
N GLY A 280 -20.73 51.81 42.57
CA GLY A 280 -21.79 52.05 41.59
C GLY A 280 -21.13 52.45 40.26
N MET A 281 -21.88 52.28 39.16
CA MET A 281 -21.68 52.83 37.81
C MET A 281 -20.60 52.24 36.88
N GLY A 282 -21.09 51.62 35.81
CA GLY A 282 -20.72 51.99 34.43
C GLY A 282 -19.79 51.03 33.69
N GLY A 283 -20.29 50.42 32.62
CA GLY A 283 -19.44 49.82 31.58
C GLY A 283 -19.98 48.52 31.00
N GLU A 284 -20.68 48.62 29.89
CA GLU A 284 -21.03 47.51 29.01
C GLU A 284 -19.77 46.78 28.51
N SER A 285 -19.76 45.45 28.61
CA SER A 285 -19.41 44.55 27.50
C SER A 285 -19.45 43.10 27.98
N GLN A 286 -20.12 42.27 27.18
CA GLN A 286 -20.41 40.88 27.47
C GLN A 286 -19.15 40.00 27.51
N SER A 287 -19.20 39.10 28.47
CA SER A 287 -18.35 37.95 28.73
C SER A 287 -18.22 36.96 27.57
N SER A 288 -17.02 36.37 27.42
CA SER A 288 -16.83 34.91 27.38
C SER A 288 -15.36 34.55 27.65
N PRO A 289 -15.06 33.58 28.56
CA PRO A 289 -13.69 33.15 28.86
C PRO A 289 -13.16 32.18 27.80
N MET A 290 -11.87 32.32 27.46
CA MET A 290 -11.14 31.38 26.60
C MET A 290 -10.98 30.01 27.29
N PRO A 291 -11.27 28.88 26.60
CA PRO A 291 -10.85 27.57 27.08
C PRO A 291 -9.39 27.30 26.67
N GLN A 292 -8.63 26.79 27.63
CA GLN A 292 -7.25 26.30 27.47
C GLN A 292 -7.19 25.25 26.35
N GLY A 293 -6.25 25.45 25.42
CA GLY A 293 -5.98 24.53 24.32
C GLY A 293 -5.46 23.18 24.82
N SER A 294 -6.27 22.14 24.62
CA SER A 294 -5.81 20.75 24.62
C SER A 294 -5.03 20.48 23.33
N PRO A 295 -4.02 19.60 23.32
CA PRO A 295 -3.24 19.32 22.12
C PRO A 295 -4.18 18.73 21.06
N ALA A 296 -4.16 19.33 19.88
CA ALA A 296 -4.93 18.86 18.74
C ALA A 296 -4.57 17.39 18.46
N ASP A 297 -5.56 16.50 18.64
CA ASP A 297 -5.54 15.18 18.05
C ASP A 297 -5.31 15.37 16.54
N VAL A 298 -4.13 14.96 16.08
CA VAL A 298 -3.83 14.87 14.66
C VAL A 298 -4.75 13.79 14.11
N PRO A 299 -5.70 14.10 13.19
CA PRO A 299 -6.54 13.09 12.62
C PRO A 299 -5.65 12.13 11.82
N SER A 300 -5.67 10.86 12.20
CA SER A 300 -5.13 9.77 11.41
C SER A 300 -5.87 9.76 10.06
N PHE A 301 -5.22 10.24 9.01
CA PHE A 301 -5.70 10.16 7.64
C PHE A 301 -5.53 8.74 7.11
N THR A 302 -6.41 7.81 7.51
CA THR A 302 -6.57 6.52 6.85
C THR A 302 -8.04 6.08 6.91
N ASN A 303 -8.92 6.86 6.27
CA ASN A 303 -10.24 6.32 5.93
C ASN A 303 -10.70 6.88 4.59
N THR A 304 -10.05 6.44 3.52
CA THR A 304 -10.70 6.45 2.21
C THR A 304 -11.44 5.11 2.12
N ALA A 305 -12.77 5.16 2.12
CA ALA A 305 -13.61 4.01 1.85
C ALA A 305 -13.24 3.47 0.46
N GLN A 306 -12.32 2.51 0.41
CA GLN A 306 -12.05 1.74 -0.79
C GLN A 306 -13.02 0.57 -0.75
N ASN A 307 -13.98 0.56 -1.66
CA ASN A 307 -14.73 -0.65 -2.00
C ASN A 307 -13.69 -1.77 -2.21
N PRO A 308 -13.78 -2.91 -1.52
CA PRO A 308 -12.87 -4.02 -1.75
C PRO A 308 -13.31 -4.79 -3.02
N ILE A 309 -12.32 -5.19 -3.83
CA ILE A 309 -12.57 -6.06 -4.99
C ILE A 309 -13.29 -7.34 -4.57
N GLU A 310 -12.96 -7.88 -3.40
CA GLU A 310 -13.59 -9.08 -2.87
C GLU A 310 -14.52 -8.73 -1.71
N LEU A 311 -15.75 -9.27 -1.76
CA LEU A 311 -16.72 -9.16 -0.68
C LEU A 311 -16.40 -10.19 0.42
N LYS A 312 -16.66 -9.79 1.68
CA LYS A 312 -16.42 -10.61 2.88
C LYS A 312 -17.36 -11.80 2.98
#